data_AF-A0A2D5HQ63-F1
#
_entry.id   AF-A0A2D5HQ63-F1
#
_cell.length_a   1.000
_cell.length_b   1.000
_cell.length_c   1.000
_cell.angle_alpha   90.00
_cell.angle_beta   90.00
_cell.angle_gamma   90.00
#
_symmetry.space_group_name_H-M   'P 1'
#
loop_
_entity.id
_entity.type
_entity.pdbx_description
1 polymer ?
#
loop_
_entity_poly.entity_id
_entity_poly.type
_entity_poly.pdbx_seq_one_letter_code
_entity_poly.pdbx_strand_id
1 'polypeptide(L)'
;PYVGVYDITIFDAPQAGDVPLRLTINKENSSYSSSFENKAGSQLAEMGIEWEVDSTSVEDGMVRIEGYVSTYEVYFELNIDGDDISGSLAGMFDVEGVRVDKP
;
A
#
# COMPACT_ATOMS: atom_id res chain seq x y z
N PRO A 1 -14.73 -3.03 -6.21
CA PRO A 1 -14.39 -1.62 -5.90
C PRO A 1 -12.90 -1.44 -5.59
N TYR A 2 -12.25 -2.38 -4.90
CA TYR A 2 -10.86 -2.22 -4.43
C TYR A 2 -9.79 -2.48 -5.50
N VAL A 3 -10.10 -3.22 -6.55
CA VAL A 3 -9.15 -3.57 -7.63
C VAL A 3 -8.74 -2.32 -8.40
N GLY A 4 -7.46 -2.18 -8.69
CA GLY A 4 -6.88 -1.06 -9.44
C GLY A 4 -5.45 -0.78 -9.05
N VAL A 5 -4.87 0.26 -9.65
CA VAL A 5 -3.54 0.79 -9.31
C VAL A 5 -3.73 2.13 -8.61
N TYR A 6 -3.04 2.31 -7.49
CA TYR A 6 -3.11 3.47 -6.62
C TYR A 6 -1.71 4.06 -6.47
N ASP A 7 -1.61 5.37 -6.59
CA ASP A 7 -0.45 6.10 -6.12
C ASP A 7 -0.75 6.55 -4.69
N ILE A 8 0.02 6.05 -3.73
CA ILE A 8 -0.16 6.33 -2.30
C ILE A 8 1.11 6.97 -1.71
N THR A 9 0.95 7.64 -0.58
CA THR A 9 2.05 8.17 0.24
C THR A 9 1.82 7.74 1.67
N ILE A 10 2.85 7.17 2.30
CA ILE A 10 2.92 6.99 3.75
C ILE A 10 3.60 8.24 4.31
N PHE A 11 2.96 8.91 5.26
CA PHE A 11 3.49 10.15 5.82
C PHE A 11 4.36 9.91 7.06
N ASP A 12 5.36 10.78 7.22
CA ASP A 12 6.18 10.86 8.44
C ASP A 12 6.84 9.53 8.86
N ALA A 13 7.22 8.69 7.89
CA ALA A 13 7.91 7.43 8.18
C ALA A 13 9.30 7.71 8.79
N PRO A 14 9.72 6.96 9.83
CA PRO A 14 10.98 7.24 10.53
C PRO A 14 12.17 7.14 9.58
N GLN A 15 13.03 8.15 9.58
CA GLN A 15 14.25 8.23 8.75
C GLN A 15 14.03 8.31 7.22
N ALA A 16 12.82 8.07 6.74
CA ALA A 16 12.46 8.12 5.33
C ALA A 16 11.57 9.32 4.96
N GLY A 17 10.92 9.96 5.95
CA GLY A 17 9.95 11.03 5.71
C GLY A 17 8.73 10.50 4.96
N ASP A 18 8.25 11.26 3.98
CA ASP A 18 7.14 10.83 3.14
C ASP A 18 7.60 9.78 2.12
N VAL A 19 6.93 8.63 2.11
CA VAL A 19 7.28 7.48 1.29
C VAL A 19 6.21 7.28 0.20
N PRO A 20 6.49 7.70 -1.06
CA PRO A 20 5.57 7.50 -2.16
C PRO A 20 5.71 6.09 -2.75
N LEU A 21 4.58 5.39 -2.87
CA LEU A 21 4.50 4.03 -3.41
C LEU A 21 3.43 3.94 -4.50
N ARG A 22 3.55 2.90 -5.31
CA ARG A 22 2.47 2.41 -6.16
C ARG A 22 1.95 1.10 -5.58
N LEU A 23 0.66 1.08 -5.26
CA LEU A 23 -0.05 -0.10 -4.79
C LEU A 23 -0.90 -0.64 -5.94
N THR A 24 -0.71 -1.91 -6.29
CA THR A 24 -1.61 -2.61 -7.21
C THR A 24 -2.43 -3.62 -6.42
N ILE A 25 -3.75 -3.55 -6.51
CA ILE A 25 -4.67 -4.52 -5.92
C ILE A 25 -5.35 -5.30 -7.04
N ASN A 26 -5.21 -6.62 -7.01
CA ASN A 26 -5.83 -7.54 -7.94
C ASN A 26 -6.87 -8.41 -7.23
N LYS A 27 -7.76 -9.00 -8.02
CA LYS A 27 -8.70 -10.02 -7.54
C LYS A 27 -8.82 -11.14 -8.55
N GLU A 28 -8.53 -12.35 -8.11
CA GLU A 28 -8.75 -13.56 -8.87
C GLU A 28 -9.78 -14.43 -8.15
N ASN A 29 -10.88 -14.73 -8.84
CA ASN A 29 -12.04 -15.40 -8.25
C ASN A 29 -12.56 -14.64 -7.00
N SER A 30 -12.36 -15.21 -5.81
CA SER A 30 -12.76 -14.65 -4.52
C SER A 30 -11.58 -14.15 -3.68
N SER A 31 -10.34 -14.28 -4.16
CA SER A 31 -9.13 -13.93 -3.41
C SER A 31 -8.54 -12.62 -3.91
N TYR A 32 -8.11 -11.77 -2.98
CA TYR A 32 -7.37 -10.56 -3.29
C TYR A 32 -5.87 -10.83 -3.19
N SER A 33 -5.10 -10.12 -4.02
CA SER A 33 -3.66 -10.05 -3.92
C SER A 33 -3.23 -8.60 -4.15
N SER A 34 -2.06 -8.23 -3.64
CA SER A 34 -1.50 -6.90 -3.87
C SER A 34 0.01 -6.93 -3.99
N SER A 35 0.55 -5.84 -4.52
CA SER A 35 1.98 -5.59 -4.62
C SER A 35 2.26 -4.10 -4.45
N PHE A 36 3.42 -3.78 -3.90
CA PHE A 36 3.93 -2.42 -3.80
C PHE A 36 5.17 -2.24 -4.67
N GLU A 37 5.27 -1.09 -5.31
CA GLU A 37 6.46 -0.65 -6.03
C GLU A 37 6.89 0.71 -5.49
N ASN A 38 8.18 0.88 -5.20
CA ASN A 38 8.70 2.21 -4.87
C ASN A 38 8.62 3.11 -6.09
N LYS A 39 8.24 4.38 -5.90
CA LYS A 39 8.36 5.36 -6.99
C LYS A 39 9.84 5.63 -7.29
N ALA A 40 10.16 5.75 -8.57
CA ALA A 40 11.50 6.10 -9.02
C ALA A 40 11.96 7.43 -8.39
N GLY A 41 13.20 7.45 -7.88
CA GLY A 41 13.76 8.61 -7.18
C GLY A 41 13.29 8.77 -5.72
N SER A 42 12.50 7.83 -5.18
CA SER A 42 12.25 7.76 -3.73
C SER A 42 13.47 7.20 -3.00
N GLN A 43 13.64 7.58 -1.74
CA GLN A 43 14.75 7.13 -0.91
C GLN A 43 14.84 5.60 -0.81
N LEU A 44 13.69 4.91 -0.65
CA LEU A 44 13.69 3.43 -0.61
C LEU A 44 14.10 2.80 -1.94
N ALA A 45 13.70 3.39 -3.09
CA ALA A 45 14.14 2.93 -4.40
C ALA A 45 15.66 3.07 -4.56
N GLU A 46 16.24 4.19 -4.13
CA GLU A 46 17.69 4.43 -4.18
C GLU A 46 18.48 3.47 -3.26
N MET A 47 17.87 3.07 -2.14
CA MET A 47 18.43 2.10 -1.20
C MET A 47 18.21 0.63 -1.63
N GLY A 48 17.46 0.39 -2.70
CA GLY A 48 17.11 -0.97 -3.15
C GLY A 48 16.27 -1.76 -2.14
N ILE A 49 15.49 -1.07 -1.30
CA ILE A 49 14.62 -1.71 -0.32
C ILE A 49 13.30 -2.06 -1.01
N GLU A 50 12.94 -3.34 -1.04
CA GLU A 50 11.69 -3.81 -1.65
C GLU A 50 10.63 -4.10 -0.58
N TRP A 51 9.37 -4.10 -1.03
CA TRP A 51 8.20 -4.46 -0.22
C TRP A 51 7.76 -5.86 -0.62
N GLU A 52 7.55 -6.71 0.38
CA GLU A 52 7.04 -8.07 0.20
C GLU A 52 5.64 -8.15 0.80
N VAL A 53 4.70 -8.74 0.08
CA VAL A 53 3.31 -8.92 0.54
C VAL A 53 3.08 -10.39 0.86
N ASP A 54 2.69 -10.67 2.11
CA ASP A 54 2.30 -11.99 2.58
C ASP A 54 0.84 -12.28 2.27
N SER A 55 -0.04 -11.32 2.59
CA SER A 55 -1.48 -11.53 2.51
C SER A 55 -2.21 -10.24 2.12
N THR A 56 -3.35 -10.41 1.46
CA THR A 56 -4.28 -9.31 1.18
C THR A 56 -5.69 -9.82 1.41
N SER A 57 -6.42 -9.17 2.31
CA SER A 57 -7.80 -9.51 2.62
C SER A 57 -8.69 -8.25 2.59
N VAL A 58 -10.00 -8.49 2.50
CA VAL A 58 -10.99 -7.42 2.63
C VAL A 58 -11.99 -7.87 3.67
N GLU A 59 -12.07 -7.10 4.76
CA GLU A 59 -12.92 -7.39 5.92
C GLU A 59 -13.62 -6.10 6.33
N ASP A 60 -14.93 -6.17 6.57
CA ASP A 60 -15.76 -5.02 6.95
C ASP A 60 -15.62 -3.77 6.05
N GLY A 61 -15.34 -3.99 4.77
CA GLY A 61 -15.16 -2.91 3.78
C GLY A 61 -13.75 -2.30 3.73
N MET A 62 -12.84 -2.78 4.56
CA MET A 62 -11.46 -2.33 4.66
C MET A 62 -10.51 -3.32 3.99
N VAL A 63 -9.55 -2.81 3.22
CA VAL A 63 -8.46 -3.62 2.65
C VAL A 63 -7.36 -3.74 3.70
N ARG A 64 -6.95 -4.98 3.97
CA ARG A 64 -5.87 -5.32 4.89
C ARG A 64 -4.72 -5.96 4.11
N ILE A 65 -3.51 -5.43 4.26
CA ILE A 65 -2.32 -5.96 3.59
C ILE A 65 -1.24 -6.21 4.65
N GLU A 66 -0.79 -7.45 4.75
CA GLU A 66 0.32 -7.86 5.64
C GLU A 66 1.55 -8.16 4.80
N GLY A 67 2.73 -7.86 5.33
CA GLY A 67 3.98 -8.13 4.64
C GLY A 67 5.20 -7.58 5.37
N TYR A 68 6.26 -7.32 4.60
CA TYR A 68 7.53 -6.84 5.12
C TYR A 68 8.12 -5.72 4.27
N VAL A 69 8.88 -4.85 4.92
CA VAL A 69 9.83 -3.95 4.28
C VAL A 69 11.18 -4.08 4.99
N SER A 70 12.21 -4.52 4.26
CA SER A 70 13.48 -4.94 4.86
C SER A 70 13.24 -6.03 5.94
N THR A 71 13.54 -5.76 7.22
CA THR A 71 13.31 -6.69 8.33
C THR A 71 12.09 -6.37 9.18
N TYR A 72 11.29 -5.38 8.78
CA TYR A 72 10.14 -4.91 9.55
C TYR A 72 8.86 -5.54 9.02
N GLU A 73 8.07 -6.14 9.91
CA GLU A 73 6.67 -6.48 9.65
C GLU A 73 5.87 -5.20 9.46
N VAL A 74 5.07 -5.19 8.41
CA VAL A 74 4.16 -4.09 8.07
C VAL A 74 2.75 -4.59 7.89
N TYR A 75 1.81 -3.74 8.29
CA TYR A 75 0.40 -3.99 8.15
C TYR A 75 -0.31 -2.72 7.70
N PHE A 76 -1.01 -2.78 6.57
CA PHE A 76 -1.82 -1.68 6.07
C PHE A 76 -3.29 -1.94 6.34
N GLU A 77 -3.98 -0.90 6.81
CA GLU A 77 -5.44 -0.83 6.87
C GLU A 77 -5.91 0.32 6.00
N LEU A 78 -6.56 0.00 4.87
CA LEU A 78 -6.90 0.96 3.84
C LEU A 78 -8.40 0.99 3.57
N ASN A 79 -8.98 2.18 3.64
CA ASN A 79 -10.31 2.50 3.18
C ASN A 79 -10.25 3.05 1.75
N ILE A 80 -11.15 2.58 0.89
CA ILE A 80 -11.23 3.01 -0.52
C ILE A 80 -12.64 3.52 -0.77
N ASP A 81 -12.75 4.84 -1.01
CA ASP A 81 -14.01 5.50 -1.36
C ASP A 81 -13.92 6.12 -2.76
N GLY A 82 -14.65 5.54 -3.70
CA GLY A 82 -14.54 5.91 -5.11
C GLY A 82 -13.13 5.69 -5.66
N ASP A 83 -12.42 6.78 -5.93
CA ASP A 83 -11.04 6.79 -6.42
C ASP A 83 -10.03 7.25 -5.34
N ASP A 84 -10.50 7.67 -4.16
CA ASP A 84 -9.64 8.06 -3.03
C ASP A 84 -9.29 6.83 -2.19
N ILE A 85 -8.04 6.76 -1.72
CA ILE A 85 -7.56 5.75 -0.78
C ILE A 85 -6.94 6.44 0.42
N SER A 86 -7.32 6.00 1.62
CA SER A 86 -6.87 6.55 2.89
C SER A 86 -6.71 5.43 3.92
N GLY A 87 -5.85 5.57 4.91
CA GLY A 87 -5.68 4.53 5.91
C GLY A 87 -4.44 4.72 6.75
N SER A 88 -3.88 3.61 7.23
CA SER A 88 -2.66 3.64 8.03
C SER A 88 -1.73 2.47 7.75
N LEU A 89 -0.45 2.70 8.01
CA LEU A 89 0.59 1.68 8.16
C LEU A 89 0.87 1.47 9.64
N ALA A 90 0.81 0.21 10.08
CA ALA A 90 0.99 -0.24 11.47
C ALA A 90 0.09 0.47 12.49
N GLY A 91 -1.02 1.11 12.06
CA GLY A 91 -1.86 1.96 12.90
C GLY A 91 -1.17 3.24 13.39
N MET A 92 -0.01 3.59 12.84
CA MET A 92 0.85 4.68 13.32
C MET A 92 1.09 5.77 12.27
N PHE A 93 1.27 5.39 11.01
CA PHE A 93 1.59 6.32 9.93
C PHE A 93 0.41 6.45 9.00
N ASP A 94 0.01 7.69 8.71
CA ASP A 94 -1.10 7.95 7.80
C ASP A 94 -0.73 7.54 6.37
N VAL A 95 -1.70 7.00 5.65
CA VAL A 95 -1.58 6.65 4.24
C VAL A 95 -2.68 7.35 3.48
N GLU A 96 -2.33 8.11 2.45
CA GLU A 96 -3.30 8.72 1.53
C GLU A 96 -2.86 8.54 0.09
N GLY A 97 -3.82 8.57 -0.83
CA GLY A 97 -3.54 8.46 -2.25
C GLY A 97 -4.78 8.47 -3.12
N VAL A 98 -4.55 8.20 -4.40
CA VAL A 98 -5.60 8.17 -5.43
C VAL A 98 -5.41 7.00 -6.37
N ARG A 99 -6.52 6.46 -6.88
CA ARG A 99 -6.52 5.47 -7.95
C ARG A 99 -6.09 6.14 -9.26
N VAL A 100 -5.06 5.59 -9.88
CA VAL A 100 -4.50 6.07 -11.15
C VAL A 100 -4.83 5.16 -12.32
N ASP A 101 -5.24 3.91 -12.06
CA ASP A 101 -5.71 2.98 -13.09
C ASP A 101 -6.87 2.09 -12.59
N LYS A 102 -7.86 1.88 -13.46
CA LYS A 102 -9.04 1.05 -13.20
C LYS A 102 -8.92 -0.27 -13.99
N PRO A 103 -9.34 -1.40 -13.41
CA PRO A 103 -9.33 -2.69 -14.11
C PRO A 103 -10.25 -2.73 -15.34
#